data_AF-A0A388KCT6-F1
#
_entry.id   AF-A0A388KCT6-F1
#
_cell.length_a   1.000
_cell.length_b   1.000
_cell.length_c   1.000
_cell.angle_alpha   90.00
_cell.angle_beta   90.00
_cell.angle_gamma   90.00
#
_symmetry.space_group_name_H-M   'P 1'
#
loop_
_entity.id
_entity.type
_entity.pdbx_description
1 polymer ?
#
loop_
_entity_poly.entity_id
_entity_poly.type
_entity_poly.pdbx_seq_one_letter_code
_entity_poly.pdbx_strand_id
1 'polypeptide(L)'
;MYQATRLFASNLNAKMAQRFYNLVLLPRVRNDINENKRLHFALYQALKKAVYKPAAFYKGILLPLCQSRTCNLREAVIIGSVIQKVSIPVLHSSVALMKIAEMEYSGTNSYFIRLLLDKKYALPYRVLDALVKHFMQFTQEERELPVVWHQALLCFIQRFKNELTPEDKENLKRLMKTHKHYLVTPEIHRELLHSRDRGQQEDPSSNGARASIRTAAMDEDVRDFPPVDFMEDY
;
A
#
# COMPACT_ATOMS: atom_id res chain seq x y z
N MET A 1 -23.78 -4.19 -14.73
CA MET A 1 -22.47 -4.45 -14.09
C MET A 1 -22.43 -4.10 -12.61
N TYR A 2 -22.59 -2.83 -12.21
CA TYR A 2 -22.54 -2.44 -10.78
C TYR A 2 -23.44 -3.28 -9.87
N GLN A 3 -24.73 -3.42 -10.22
CA GLN A 3 -25.69 -4.19 -9.41
C GLN A 3 -25.33 -5.69 -9.35
N ALA A 4 -24.88 -6.27 -10.45
CA ALA A 4 -24.40 -7.65 -10.49
C ALA A 4 -23.19 -7.86 -9.57
N THR A 5 -22.19 -6.97 -9.63
CA THR A 5 -21.03 -7.03 -8.74
C THR A 5 -21.42 -6.86 -7.28
N ARG A 6 -22.37 -5.97 -6.97
CA ARG A 6 -22.89 -5.80 -5.61
C ARG A 6 -23.53 -7.09 -5.08
N LEU A 7 -24.41 -7.70 -5.87
CA LEU A 7 -25.09 -8.95 -5.51
C LEU A 7 -24.10 -10.10 -5.32
N PHE A 8 -23.15 -10.24 -6.24
CA PHE A 8 -22.16 -11.33 -6.20
C PHE A 8 -21.10 -11.13 -5.12
N ALA A 9 -20.67 -9.90 -4.84
CA ALA A 9 -19.76 -9.61 -3.73
C ALA A 9 -20.40 -9.95 -2.37
N SER A 10 -21.71 -9.78 -2.22
CA SER A 10 -22.43 -10.07 -0.98
C SER A 10 -22.81 -11.55 -0.85
N ASN A 11 -23.39 -12.16 -1.88
CA ASN A 11 -24.06 -13.46 -1.75
C ASN A 11 -23.19 -14.66 -2.14
N LEU A 12 -22.20 -14.48 -3.02
CA LEU A 12 -21.37 -15.62 -3.45
C LEU A 12 -20.25 -15.91 -2.44
N ASN A 13 -19.83 -17.17 -2.39
CA ASN A 13 -18.60 -17.54 -1.69
C ASN A 13 -17.36 -16.92 -2.40
N ALA A 14 -16.21 -16.88 -1.70
CA ALA A 14 -15.01 -16.24 -2.24
C ALA A 14 -14.50 -16.85 -3.55
N LYS A 15 -14.64 -18.17 -3.73
CA LYS A 15 -14.20 -18.87 -4.95
C LYS A 15 -15.08 -18.50 -6.16
N MET A 16 -16.39 -18.43 -5.98
CA MET A 16 -17.33 -18.06 -7.03
C MET A 16 -17.24 -16.56 -7.36
N ALA A 17 -17.10 -15.69 -6.35
CA ALA A 17 -16.85 -14.27 -6.57
C ALA A 17 -15.54 -14.04 -7.34
N GLN A 18 -14.47 -14.78 -7.01
CA GLN A 18 -13.20 -14.73 -7.74
C GLN A 18 -13.40 -15.10 -9.23
N ARG A 19 -14.14 -16.17 -9.52
CA ARG A 19 -14.44 -16.58 -10.90
C ARG A 19 -15.21 -15.50 -11.65
N PHE A 20 -16.24 -14.92 -11.02
CA PHE A 20 -16.97 -13.80 -11.61
C PHE A 20 -16.06 -12.58 -11.88
N TYR A 21 -15.17 -12.25 -10.95
CA TYR A 21 -14.24 -11.14 -11.14
C TYR A 21 -13.25 -11.37 -12.28
N ASN A 22 -12.68 -12.57 -12.37
CA ASN A 22 -11.70 -12.91 -13.40
C ASN A 22 -12.34 -13.04 -14.79
N LEU A 23 -13.48 -13.73 -14.90
CA LEU A 23 -14.07 -14.07 -16.20
C LEU A 23 -15.00 -12.98 -16.76
N VAL A 24 -15.56 -12.13 -15.90
CA VAL A 24 -16.58 -11.14 -16.32
C VAL A 24 -16.14 -9.72 -16.02
N LEU A 25 -15.82 -9.41 -14.76
CA LEU A 25 -15.57 -8.02 -14.36
C LEU A 25 -14.25 -7.47 -14.92
N LEU A 26 -13.16 -8.22 -14.78
CA LEU A 26 -11.84 -7.80 -15.24
C LEU A 26 -11.80 -7.58 -16.77
N PRO A 27 -12.22 -8.53 -17.64
CA PRO A 27 -12.25 -8.32 -19.08
C PRO A 27 -13.10 -7.12 -19.48
N ARG A 28 -14.27 -6.93 -18.83
CA ARG A 28 -15.13 -5.77 -19.12
C ARG A 28 -14.48 -4.44 -18.76
N VAL A 29 -13.77 -4.38 -17.63
CA VAL A 29 -13.03 -3.18 -17.21
C VAL A 29 -11.89 -2.88 -18.19
N ARG A 30 -11.14 -3.90 -18.61
CA ARG A 30 -10.02 -3.73 -19.56
C ARG A 30 -10.51 -3.26 -20.93
N ASN A 31 -11.59 -3.85 -21.44
CA ASN A 31 -12.17 -3.44 -22.72
C ASN A 31 -12.66 -1.99 -22.67
N ASP A 32 -13.38 -1.59 -21.62
CA ASP A 32 -13.86 -0.20 -21.47
C ASP A 32 -12.73 0.81 -21.40
N ILE A 33 -11.64 0.50 -20.67
CA ILE A 33 -10.45 1.37 -20.61
C ILE A 33 -9.76 1.44 -21.97
N ASN A 34 -9.68 0.33 -22.70
CA ASN A 34 -9.03 0.31 -24.00
C ASN A 34 -9.81 1.11 -25.05
N GLU A 35 -11.14 0.99 -25.07
CA GLU A 35 -12.03 1.68 -26.00
C GLU A 35 -12.16 3.17 -25.65
N ASN A 36 -12.57 3.47 -24.41
CA ASN A 36 -12.96 4.82 -24.01
C ASN A 36 -11.81 5.64 -23.44
N LYS A 37 -10.63 5.03 -23.22
CA LYS A 37 -9.45 5.68 -22.64
C LYS A 37 -9.65 6.23 -21.21
N ARG A 38 -10.84 6.00 -20.64
CA ARG A 38 -11.33 6.32 -19.29
C ARG A 38 -12.27 5.19 -18.86
N LEU A 39 -12.43 4.96 -17.55
CA LEU A 39 -13.37 3.95 -17.04
C LEU A 39 -14.74 4.57 -16.77
N HIS A 40 -15.79 3.93 -17.24
CA HIS A 40 -17.16 4.32 -16.95
C HIS A 40 -17.47 4.30 -15.44
N PHE A 41 -18.21 5.29 -14.95
CA PHE A 41 -18.48 5.47 -13.51
C PHE A 41 -19.09 4.23 -12.85
N ALA A 42 -20.05 3.57 -13.49
CA ALA A 42 -20.68 2.36 -12.94
C ALA A 42 -19.69 1.18 -12.82
N LEU A 43 -18.68 1.08 -13.71
CA LEU A 43 -17.64 0.06 -13.62
C LEU A 43 -16.64 0.40 -12.50
N TYR A 44 -16.32 1.67 -12.31
CA TYR A 44 -15.52 2.12 -11.18
C TYR A 44 -16.19 1.80 -9.83
N GLN A 45 -17.50 2.07 -9.72
CA GLN A 45 -18.27 1.68 -8.53
C GLN A 45 -18.34 0.16 -8.37
N ALA A 46 -18.40 -0.60 -9.47
CA ALA A 46 -18.35 -2.06 -9.41
C ALA A 46 -17.02 -2.55 -8.82
N LEU A 47 -15.88 -1.99 -9.26
CA LEU A 47 -14.57 -2.29 -8.70
C LEU A 47 -14.50 -1.95 -7.20
N LYS A 48 -15.01 -0.79 -6.78
CA LYS A 48 -15.08 -0.43 -5.35
C LYS A 48 -15.87 -1.45 -4.54
N LYS A 49 -17.00 -1.94 -5.07
CA LYS A 49 -17.79 -2.99 -4.40
C LYS A 49 -17.11 -4.35 -4.42
N ALA A 50 -16.34 -4.68 -5.46
CA ALA A 50 -15.60 -5.93 -5.52
C ALA A 50 -14.58 -6.08 -4.38
N VAL A 51 -13.97 -4.97 -3.94
CA VAL A 51 -12.99 -4.94 -2.83
C VAL A 51 -13.60 -5.38 -1.48
N TYR A 52 -14.92 -5.31 -1.29
CA TYR A 52 -15.58 -5.79 -0.06
C TYR A 52 -15.43 -7.31 0.14
N LYS A 53 -14.95 -8.05 -0.87
CA LYS A 53 -14.44 -9.41 -0.71
C LYS A 53 -12.95 -9.46 -1.12
N PRO A 54 -12.02 -9.05 -0.23
CA PRO A 54 -10.63 -8.78 -0.60
C PRO A 54 -9.90 -9.97 -1.20
N ALA A 55 -10.10 -11.18 -0.65
CA ALA A 55 -9.46 -12.39 -1.17
C ALA A 55 -9.85 -12.69 -2.63
N ALA A 56 -11.13 -12.46 -2.96
CA ALA A 56 -11.63 -12.62 -4.32
C ALA A 56 -11.12 -11.49 -5.23
N PHE A 57 -11.10 -10.25 -4.74
CA PHE A 57 -10.58 -9.09 -5.48
C PHE A 57 -9.12 -9.28 -5.89
N TYR A 58 -8.24 -9.64 -4.95
CA TYR A 58 -6.82 -9.82 -5.26
C TYR A 58 -6.60 -10.98 -6.23
N LYS A 59 -7.20 -12.15 -5.98
CA LYS A 59 -7.02 -13.34 -6.84
C LYS A 59 -7.74 -13.26 -8.19
N GLY A 60 -8.81 -12.46 -8.28
CA GLY A 60 -9.66 -12.37 -9.46
C GLY A 60 -9.38 -11.15 -10.34
N ILE A 61 -8.81 -10.07 -9.77
CA ILE A 61 -8.58 -8.81 -10.49
C ILE A 61 -7.09 -8.47 -10.48
N LEU A 62 -6.50 -8.18 -9.31
CA LEU A 62 -5.15 -7.61 -9.25
C LEU A 62 -4.06 -8.59 -9.69
N LEU A 63 -4.02 -9.79 -9.12
CA LEU A 63 -2.97 -10.77 -9.43
C LEU A 63 -3.05 -11.23 -10.90
N PRO A 64 -4.22 -11.57 -11.47
CA PRO A 64 -4.32 -11.89 -12.89
C PRO A 64 -3.90 -10.73 -13.80
N LEU A 65 -4.21 -9.49 -13.43
CA LEU A 65 -3.79 -8.31 -14.18
C LEU A 65 -2.26 -8.18 -14.19
N CYS A 66 -1.61 -8.29 -13.03
CA CYS A 66 -0.15 -8.26 -12.91
C CYS A 66 0.53 -9.43 -13.65
N GLN A 67 -0.05 -10.64 -13.58
CA GLN A 67 0.47 -11.83 -14.24
C GLN A 67 0.32 -11.78 -15.77
N SER A 68 -0.70 -11.10 -16.29
CA SER A 68 -0.98 -11.04 -17.72
C SER A 68 0.07 -10.28 -18.53
N ARG A 69 0.92 -9.47 -17.89
CA ARG A 69 1.95 -8.58 -18.50
C ARG A 69 1.47 -7.61 -19.57
N THR A 70 0.17 -7.57 -19.83
CA THR A 70 -0.49 -6.65 -20.76
C THR A 70 -1.11 -5.47 -20.02
N CYS A 71 -0.85 -5.34 -18.72
CA CYS A 71 -1.36 -4.25 -17.89
C CYS A 71 -0.80 -2.91 -18.39
N ASN A 72 -1.68 -2.04 -18.84
CA ASN A 72 -1.28 -0.70 -19.27
C ASN A 72 -1.25 0.30 -18.09
N LEU A 73 -0.56 1.42 -18.26
CA LEU A 73 -0.43 2.44 -17.20
C LEU A 73 -1.78 2.99 -16.73
N ARG A 74 -2.78 3.10 -17.61
CA ARG A 74 -4.11 3.62 -17.26
C ARG A 74 -4.90 2.62 -16.43
N GLU A 75 -4.87 1.34 -16.79
CA GLU A 75 -5.41 0.23 -16.01
C GLU A 75 -4.80 0.23 -14.61
N ALA A 76 -3.46 0.34 -14.53
CA ALA A 76 -2.75 0.39 -13.25
C ALA A 76 -3.20 1.57 -12.39
N VAL A 77 -3.25 2.78 -12.93
CA VAL A 77 -3.68 3.98 -12.19
C VAL A 77 -5.14 3.89 -11.74
N ILE A 78 -6.05 3.42 -12.61
CA ILE A 78 -7.47 3.32 -12.28
C ILE A 78 -7.71 2.30 -11.17
N ILE A 79 -7.15 1.10 -11.30
CA ILE A 79 -7.28 0.03 -10.29
C ILE A 79 -6.54 0.41 -9.01
N GLY A 80 -5.36 1.02 -9.14
CA GLY A 80 -4.59 1.57 -8.03
C GLY A 80 -5.39 2.58 -7.21
N SER A 81 -6.13 3.48 -7.87
CA SER A 81 -6.98 4.44 -7.18
C SER A 81 -8.10 3.78 -6.35
N VAL A 82 -8.61 2.63 -6.80
CA VAL A 82 -9.60 1.86 -6.04
C VAL A 82 -8.97 1.26 -4.79
N ILE A 83 -7.76 0.70 -4.91
CA ILE A 83 -6.99 0.16 -3.78
C ILE A 83 -6.70 1.26 -2.77
N GLN A 84 -6.28 2.45 -3.21
CA GLN A 84 -6.01 3.59 -2.33
C GLN A 84 -7.24 4.05 -1.55
N LYS A 85 -8.41 4.16 -2.21
CA LYS A 85 -9.63 4.70 -1.61
C LYS A 85 -10.36 3.76 -0.68
N VAL A 86 -10.27 2.44 -0.89
CA VAL A 86 -10.99 1.45 -0.06
C VAL A 86 -10.06 0.91 1.01
N SER A 87 -10.57 0.76 2.24
CA SER A 87 -9.83 0.10 3.33
C SER A 87 -9.84 -1.41 3.12
N ILE A 88 -8.68 -2.05 3.15
CA ILE A 88 -8.50 -3.48 2.90
C ILE A 88 -7.81 -4.10 4.12
N PRO A 89 -8.29 -5.25 4.65
CA PRO A 89 -7.62 -5.92 5.76
C PRO A 89 -6.16 -6.27 5.46
N VAL A 90 -5.29 -6.06 6.45
CA VAL A 90 -3.83 -6.20 6.34
C VAL A 90 -3.43 -7.56 5.80
N LEU A 91 -3.98 -8.65 6.35
CA LEU A 91 -3.61 -10.02 5.97
C LEU A 91 -3.76 -10.28 4.46
N HIS A 92 -4.83 -9.77 3.84
CA HIS A 92 -5.04 -9.95 2.41
C HIS A 92 -4.06 -9.13 1.58
N SER A 93 -3.79 -7.89 2.01
CA SER A 93 -2.84 -7.00 1.35
C SER A 93 -1.40 -7.53 1.46
N SER A 94 -1.02 -8.07 2.61
CA SER A 94 0.28 -8.71 2.86
C SER A 94 0.54 -9.89 1.92
N VAL A 95 -0.44 -10.79 1.77
CA VAL A 95 -0.31 -11.94 0.86
C VAL A 95 -0.27 -11.49 -0.59
N ALA A 96 -1.09 -10.51 -0.99
CA ALA A 96 -1.07 -9.97 -2.33
C ALA A 96 0.27 -9.29 -2.66
N LEU A 97 0.81 -8.50 -1.73
CA LEU A 97 2.09 -7.82 -1.87
C LEU A 97 3.24 -8.82 -2.05
N MET A 98 3.31 -9.84 -1.20
CA MET A 98 4.28 -10.93 -1.33
C MET A 98 4.17 -11.61 -2.70
N LYS A 99 2.94 -11.88 -3.17
CA LYS A 99 2.73 -12.50 -4.48
C LYS A 99 3.17 -11.61 -5.64
N ILE A 100 2.95 -10.31 -5.57
CA ILE A 100 3.41 -9.38 -6.61
C ILE A 100 4.95 -9.28 -6.60
N ALA A 101 5.58 -9.32 -5.42
CA ALA A 101 7.04 -9.30 -5.27
C ALA A 101 7.72 -10.57 -5.84
N GLU A 102 7.04 -11.72 -5.77
CA GLU A 102 7.51 -12.99 -6.35
C GLU A 102 7.29 -13.10 -7.86
N MET A 103 6.45 -12.25 -8.45
CA MET A 103 6.19 -12.26 -9.89
C MET A 103 7.32 -11.61 -10.67
N GLU A 104 7.36 -11.91 -11.98
CA GLU A 104 8.29 -11.22 -12.87
C GLU A 104 8.05 -9.70 -12.90
N TYR A 105 9.15 -9.00 -13.07
CA TYR A 105 9.17 -7.55 -13.02
C TYR A 105 8.36 -6.92 -14.16
N SER A 106 7.56 -5.91 -13.81
CA SER A 106 6.99 -4.95 -14.74
C SER A 106 6.84 -3.59 -14.03
N GLY A 107 6.93 -2.49 -14.78
CA GLY A 107 6.78 -1.15 -14.19
C GLY A 107 5.43 -0.94 -13.47
N THR A 108 4.37 -1.57 -13.96
CA THR A 108 3.05 -1.58 -13.32
C THR A 108 3.02 -2.36 -12.00
N ASN A 109 3.81 -3.43 -11.88
CA ASN A 109 3.92 -4.19 -10.62
C ASN A 109 4.57 -3.33 -9.54
N SER A 110 5.63 -2.58 -9.86
CA SER A 110 6.24 -1.62 -8.92
C SER A 110 5.28 -0.53 -8.48
N TYR A 111 4.41 -0.06 -9.38
CA TYR A 111 3.35 0.88 -9.02
C TYR A 111 2.40 0.30 -7.97
N PHE A 112 1.93 -0.95 -8.14
CA PHE A 112 1.08 -1.61 -7.16
C PHE A 112 1.79 -1.92 -5.84
N ILE A 113 3.07 -2.32 -5.88
CA ILE A 113 3.90 -2.51 -4.68
C ILE A 113 3.93 -1.20 -3.88
N ARG A 114 4.27 -0.08 -4.51
CA ARG A 114 4.29 1.24 -3.87
C ARG A 114 2.95 1.58 -3.24
N LEU A 115 1.84 1.38 -3.95
CA LEU A 115 0.50 1.68 -3.45
C LEU A 115 0.11 0.85 -2.22
N LEU A 116 0.50 -0.42 -2.17
CA LEU A 116 0.24 -1.29 -1.04
C LEU A 116 1.11 -0.93 0.18
N LEU A 117 2.35 -0.47 -0.05
CA LEU A 117 3.23 0.05 0.99
C LEU A 117 2.71 1.39 1.56
N ASP A 118 2.17 2.27 0.71
CA ASP A 118 1.57 3.56 1.10
C ASP A 118 0.36 3.40 2.04
N LYS A 119 -0.23 2.20 2.15
CA LYS A 119 -1.27 1.90 3.14
C LYS A 119 -0.76 1.84 4.59
N LYS A 120 0.56 1.83 4.80
CA LYS A 120 1.20 1.87 6.13
C LYS A 120 0.71 0.78 7.08
N TYR A 121 0.49 -0.41 6.56
CA TYR A 121 0.15 -1.57 7.38
C TYR A 121 1.38 -2.11 8.11
N ALA A 122 1.17 -2.68 9.29
CA ALA A 122 2.17 -3.53 9.93
C ALA A 122 2.27 -4.85 9.15
N LEU A 123 3.38 -5.05 8.44
CA LEU A 123 3.58 -6.23 7.59
C LEU A 123 4.32 -7.33 8.36
N PRO A 124 3.96 -8.61 8.17
CA PRO A 124 4.74 -9.73 8.70
C PRO A 124 6.15 -9.76 8.11
N TYR A 125 7.14 -10.17 8.91
CA TYR A 125 8.55 -10.24 8.49
C TYR A 125 8.77 -11.02 7.20
N ARG A 126 8.07 -12.14 7.02
CA ARG A 126 8.12 -12.93 5.78
C ARG A 126 7.80 -12.11 4.51
N VAL A 127 6.92 -11.11 4.62
CA VAL A 127 6.59 -10.21 3.50
C VAL A 127 7.70 -9.20 3.27
N LEU A 128 8.31 -8.68 4.34
CA LEU A 128 9.47 -7.78 4.24
C LEU A 128 10.66 -8.49 3.58
N ASP A 129 10.97 -9.71 4.02
CA ASP A 129 12.06 -10.50 3.47
C ASP A 129 11.83 -10.79 1.97
N ALA A 130 10.58 -11.07 1.57
CA ALA A 130 10.21 -11.24 0.17
C ALA A 130 10.37 -9.94 -0.65
N LEU A 131 10.07 -8.78 -0.06
CA LEU A 131 10.27 -7.48 -0.71
C LEU A 131 11.75 -7.13 -0.85
N VAL A 132 12.56 -7.36 0.19
CA VAL A 132 14.02 -7.19 0.10
C VAL A 132 14.55 -8.07 -1.02
N LYS A 133 14.17 -9.36 -1.04
CA LYS A 133 14.55 -10.30 -2.10
C LYS A 133 14.14 -9.78 -3.48
N HIS A 134 12.93 -9.25 -3.64
CA HIS A 134 12.48 -8.64 -4.89
C HIS A 134 13.39 -7.49 -5.34
N PHE A 135 13.73 -6.56 -4.45
CA PHE A 135 14.62 -5.45 -4.80
C PHE A 135 16.06 -5.90 -5.08
N MET A 136 16.56 -6.92 -4.37
CA MET A 136 17.91 -7.43 -4.56
C MET A 136 18.12 -8.11 -5.92
N GLN A 137 17.07 -8.62 -6.55
CA GLN A 137 17.14 -9.20 -7.91
C GLN A 137 17.67 -8.20 -8.95
N PHE A 138 17.48 -6.90 -8.71
CA PHE A 138 17.92 -5.85 -9.64
C PHE A 138 19.39 -5.47 -9.48
N THR A 139 20.13 -6.07 -8.54
CA THR A 139 21.55 -5.76 -8.34
C THR A 139 22.41 -6.08 -9.56
N GLN A 140 22.04 -7.13 -10.30
CA GLN A 140 22.71 -7.56 -11.54
C GLN A 140 22.03 -7.03 -12.81
N GLU A 141 20.96 -6.27 -12.67
CA GLU A 141 20.20 -5.73 -13.80
C GLU A 141 20.91 -4.49 -14.34
N GLU A 142 21.27 -4.48 -15.63
CA GLU A 142 21.95 -3.34 -16.27
C GLU A 142 20.96 -2.31 -16.85
N ARG A 143 19.68 -2.68 -16.98
CA ARG A 143 18.65 -1.79 -17.52
C ARG A 143 18.40 -0.61 -16.58
N GLU A 144 18.17 0.56 -17.17
CA GLU A 144 17.74 1.74 -16.43
C GLU A 144 16.35 1.52 -15.85
N LEU A 145 16.24 1.59 -14.52
CA LEU A 145 15.00 1.35 -13.81
C LEU A 145 14.11 2.60 -13.82
N PRO A 146 12.79 2.46 -14.04
CA PRO A 146 11.89 3.59 -14.06
C PRO A 146 11.77 4.25 -12.68
N VAL A 147 11.47 5.55 -12.66
CA VAL A 147 11.28 6.34 -11.42
C VAL A 147 10.31 5.69 -10.43
N VAL A 148 9.26 5.01 -10.93
CA VAL A 148 8.26 4.33 -10.09
C VAL A 148 8.89 3.21 -9.25
N TRP A 149 9.92 2.53 -9.75
CA TRP A 149 10.66 1.53 -9.00
C TRP A 149 11.44 2.18 -7.84
N HIS A 150 12.16 3.27 -8.11
CA HIS A 150 12.87 4.03 -7.07
C HIS A 150 11.89 4.58 -6.01
N GLN A 151 10.72 5.05 -6.42
CA GLN A 151 9.68 5.50 -5.51
C GLN A 151 9.09 4.37 -4.66
N ALA A 152 8.93 3.17 -5.23
CA ALA A 152 8.50 1.98 -4.49
C ALA A 152 9.52 1.59 -3.42
N LEU A 153 10.82 1.63 -3.77
CA LEU A 153 11.91 1.36 -2.85
C LEU A 153 12.00 2.41 -1.73
N LEU A 154 11.91 3.70 -2.07
CA LEU A 154 11.89 4.77 -1.08
C LEU A 154 10.71 4.60 -0.10
N CYS A 155 9.52 4.29 -0.62
CA CYS A 155 8.35 4.04 0.23
C CYS A 155 8.58 2.84 1.16
N PHE A 156 9.16 1.74 0.65
CA PHE A 156 9.52 0.58 1.46
C PHE A 156 10.46 0.97 2.60
N ILE A 157 11.55 1.69 2.31
CA ILE A 157 12.56 2.06 3.29
C ILE A 157 12.01 3.06 4.31
N GLN A 158 11.31 4.11 3.88
CA GLN A 158 10.71 5.10 4.79
C GLN A 158 9.79 4.47 5.85
N ARG A 159 9.15 3.33 5.53
CA ARG A 159 8.20 2.66 6.42
C ARG A 159 8.82 1.53 7.22
N PHE A 160 9.70 0.74 6.59
CA PHE A 160 10.19 -0.50 7.17
C PHE A 160 11.68 -0.48 7.52
N LYS A 161 12.36 0.68 7.44
CA LYS A 161 13.79 0.82 7.77
C LYS A 161 14.21 0.23 9.13
N ASN A 162 13.34 0.27 10.14
CA ASN A 162 13.61 -0.26 11.47
C ASN A 162 13.37 -1.77 11.60
N GLU A 163 12.71 -2.37 10.61
CA GLU A 163 12.34 -3.78 10.56
C GLU A 163 13.30 -4.60 9.68
N LEU A 164 14.38 -3.98 9.19
CA LEU A 164 15.40 -4.58 8.33
C LEU A 164 16.60 -5.07 9.14
N THR A 165 17.21 -6.16 8.68
CA THR A 165 18.47 -6.65 9.23
C THR A 165 19.64 -5.75 8.80
N PRO A 166 20.77 -5.72 9.53
CA PRO A 166 21.94 -4.93 9.12
C PRO A 166 22.50 -5.38 7.77
N GLU A 167 22.43 -6.68 7.47
CA GLU A 167 22.82 -7.24 6.17
C GLU A 167 21.94 -6.71 5.02
N ASP A 168 20.62 -6.71 5.21
CA ASP A 168 19.68 -6.17 4.20
C ASP A 168 19.97 -4.70 3.91
N LYS A 169 20.25 -3.90 4.95
CA LYS A 169 20.57 -2.48 4.79
C LYS A 169 21.86 -2.27 4.00
N GLU A 170 22.89 -3.06 4.26
CA GLU A 170 24.15 -2.97 3.53
C GLU A 170 23.97 -3.37 2.07
N ASN A 171 23.20 -4.43 1.81
CA ASN A 171 22.86 -4.86 0.46
C ASN A 171 22.03 -3.79 -0.29
N LEU A 172 21.07 -3.15 0.38
CA LEU A 172 20.30 -2.03 -0.17
C LEU A 172 21.18 -0.81 -0.50
N LYS A 173 22.16 -0.49 0.36
CA LYS A 173 23.14 0.58 0.07
C LYS A 173 23.97 0.25 -1.18
N ARG A 174 24.37 -1.02 -1.37
CA ARG A 174 25.08 -1.46 -2.58
C ARG A 174 24.20 -1.34 -3.81
N LEU A 175 22.94 -1.77 -3.73
CA LEU A 175 21.97 -1.63 -4.83
C LEU A 175 21.82 -0.17 -5.28
N MET A 176 21.80 0.79 -4.35
CA MET A 176 21.72 2.23 -4.64
C MET A 176 22.99 2.82 -5.26
N LYS A 177 24.14 2.14 -5.15
CA LYS A 177 25.35 2.52 -5.88
C LYS A 177 25.27 2.11 -7.35
N THR A 178 24.61 0.99 -7.65
CA THR A 178 24.37 0.54 -9.04
C THR A 178 23.28 1.36 -9.70
N HIS A 179 22.11 1.46 -9.05
CA HIS A 179 20.93 2.13 -9.59
C HIS A 179 20.68 3.46 -8.90
N LYS A 180 21.17 4.55 -9.52
CA LYS A 180 21.11 5.91 -8.96
C LYS A 180 19.99 6.74 -9.59
N HIS A 181 19.22 7.40 -8.74
CA HIS A 181 18.28 8.44 -9.14
C HIS A 181 18.58 9.74 -8.38
N TYR A 182 18.82 10.82 -9.12
CA TYR A 182 19.32 12.11 -8.62
C TYR A 182 18.54 12.69 -7.42
N LEU A 183 17.19 12.57 -7.38
CA LEU A 183 16.37 13.05 -6.25
C LEU A 183 16.04 12.00 -5.19
N VAL A 184 16.02 10.71 -5.56
CA VAL A 184 15.39 9.68 -4.71
C VAL A 184 16.45 8.91 -3.94
N THR A 185 17.59 8.62 -4.56
CA THR A 185 18.71 7.92 -3.91
C THR A 185 19.24 8.68 -2.68
N PRO A 186 19.41 10.02 -2.68
CA PRO A 186 19.82 10.75 -1.49
C PRO A 186 18.84 10.58 -0.31
N GLU A 187 17.53 10.60 -0.60
CA GLU A 187 16.49 10.38 0.41
C GLU A 187 16.53 8.97 0.99
N ILE A 188 16.77 7.96 0.14
CA ILE A 188 16.94 6.57 0.58
C ILE A 188 18.15 6.46 1.53
N HIS A 189 19.28 7.07 1.18
CA HIS A 189 20.47 7.05 2.04
C HIS A 189 20.21 7.74 3.38
N ARG A 190 19.56 8.91 3.37
CA ARG A 190 19.17 9.64 4.59
C ARG A 190 18.32 8.77 5.51
N GLU A 191 17.31 8.10 4.96
CA GLU A 191 16.41 7.24 5.73
C GLU A 191 17.13 6.01 6.31
N LEU A 192 18.06 5.39 5.55
CA LEU A 192 18.84 4.25 6.05
C LEU A 192 19.85 4.65 7.13
N LEU A 193 20.45 5.84 7.04
CA LEU A 193 21.37 6.35 8.08
C LEU A 193 20.65 6.62 9.41
N HIS A 194 19.41 7.10 9.34
CA HIS A 194 18.58 7.40 10.51
C HIS A 194 17.67 6.21 10.91
N SER A 195 18.16 4.98 10.75
CA SER A 195 17.39 3.75 11.01
C SER A 195 18.07 2.86 12.05
N ARG A 196 17.26 2.16 12.84
CA ARG A 196 17.73 1.14 13.80
C ARG A 196 17.63 -0.25 13.20
N ASP A 197 18.44 -1.21 13.64
CA ASP A 197 18.35 -2.57 13.12
C ASP A 197 17.22 -3.35 13.79
N ARG A 198 16.64 -4.33 13.06
CA ARG A 198 15.59 -5.20 13.59
C ARG A 198 16.03 -5.81 14.92
N GLY A 199 15.26 -5.58 15.98
CA GLY A 199 15.49 -6.15 17.30
C GLY A 199 16.39 -5.34 18.22
N GLN A 200 16.94 -4.20 17.79
CA GLN A 200 17.58 -3.24 18.70
C GLN A 200 16.50 -2.51 19.52
N GLN A 201 16.66 -2.49 20.85
CA GLN A 201 15.78 -1.72 21.75
C GLN A 201 16.00 -0.21 21.54
N GLU A 202 14.96 0.59 21.78
CA GLU A 202 15.11 2.04 21.74
C GLU A 202 16.01 2.48 22.91
N ASP A 203 17.11 3.19 22.61
CA ASP A 203 17.79 3.96 23.65
C ASP A 203 16.81 5.03 24.19
N PRO A 204 16.52 5.04 25.51
CA PRO A 204 15.58 5.97 26.12
C PRO A 204 15.95 7.45 25.93
N SER A 205 17.20 7.72 25.55
CA SER A 205 17.82 9.05 25.40
C SER A 205 17.55 9.72 24.05
N SER A 206 16.89 9.06 23.09
CA SER A 206 16.65 9.63 21.75
C SER A 206 15.34 10.43 21.60
N ASN A 207 14.60 10.66 22.70
CA ASN A 207 13.35 11.43 22.71
C ASN A 207 13.52 12.95 22.94
N GLY A 208 14.66 13.51 22.53
CA GLY A 208 14.97 14.93 22.68
C GLY A 208 14.53 15.83 21.51
N ALA A 209 13.34 15.65 20.91
CA ALA A 209 12.81 16.63 19.94
C ALA A 209 11.29 16.52 19.63
N ARG A 210 10.48 15.98 20.53
CA ARG A 210 9.02 16.16 20.46
C ARG A 210 8.51 16.57 21.82
N ALA A 211 8.44 17.88 22.04
CA ALA A 211 7.70 18.45 23.15
C ALA A 211 6.22 18.04 23.00
N SER A 212 5.83 16.95 23.65
CA SER A 212 4.43 16.74 24.01
C SER A 212 4.07 17.83 25.00
N ILE A 213 3.22 18.76 24.55
CA ILE A 213 2.44 19.59 25.44
C ILE A 213 1.67 18.62 26.34
N ARG A 214 2.07 18.53 27.61
CA ARG A 214 1.28 17.85 28.63
C ARG A 214 0.06 18.73 28.89
N THR A 215 -1.09 18.38 28.35
CA THR A 215 -2.36 18.82 28.92
C THR A 215 -2.48 18.10 30.27
N ALA A 216 -2.29 18.85 31.35
CA ALA A 216 -2.64 18.38 32.68
C ALA A 216 -4.16 18.10 32.68
N ALA A 217 -4.54 16.90 33.07
CA ALA A 217 -5.93 16.59 33.39
C ALA A 217 -6.28 17.41 34.64
N MET A 218 -7.18 18.38 34.48
CA MET A 218 -7.88 18.98 35.61
C MET A 218 -9.08 18.07 35.89
N ASP A 219 -9.11 17.48 37.10
CA ASP A 219 -10.31 16.81 37.62
C ASP A 219 -11.37 17.89 37.85
N GLU A 220 -12.33 18.02 36.94
CA GLU A 220 -13.51 18.85 37.15
C GLU A 220 -14.51 18.06 38.01
N ASP A 221 -14.55 18.36 39.32
CA ASP A 221 -15.60 17.88 40.22
C ASP A 221 -16.90 18.62 39.89
N VAL A 222 -17.95 17.87 39.55
CA VAL A 222 -19.24 18.35 39.03
C VAL A 222 -20.01 19.24 40.04
N ARG A 223 -19.47 19.44 41.24
CA ARG A 223 -20.08 20.16 42.35
C ARG A 223 -19.69 21.64 42.45
N ASP A 224 -18.69 22.10 41.68
CA ASP A 224 -18.16 23.47 41.76
C ASP A 224 -18.70 24.43 40.67
N PHE A 225 -19.80 24.08 40.00
CA PHE A 225 -20.45 25.04 39.11
C PHE A 225 -21.18 26.12 39.92
N PRO A 226 -20.92 27.42 39.66
CA PRO A 226 -21.70 28.49 40.26
C PRO A 226 -23.15 28.43 39.77
N PRO A 227 -24.12 28.85 40.60
CA PRO A 227 -25.54 28.81 40.22
C PRO A 227 -25.78 29.66 38.99
N VAL A 228 -26.48 29.08 38.01
CA VAL A 228 -26.86 29.76 36.78
C VAL A 228 -28.03 30.69 37.10
N ASP A 229 -27.78 32.00 37.13
CA ASP A 229 -28.82 33.01 37.18
C ASP A 229 -29.62 32.95 35.86
N PHE A 230 -30.85 32.48 35.95
CA PHE A 230 -31.83 32.66 34.89
C PHE A 230 -32.23 34.14 34.88
N MET A 231 -31.72 34.90 33.90
CA MET A 231 -32.28 36.21 33.63
C MET A 231 -33.72 36.03 33.11
N GLU A 232 -34.68 36.40 33.96
CA GLU A 232 -36.07 36.67 33.58
C GLU A 232 -36.11 37.86 32.59
N ASP A 233 -36.79 37.60 31.47
CA ASP A 233 -37.55 38.49 30.58
C ASP A 233 -36.98 39.83 30.09
N TYR A 234 -37.02 40.03 28.77
CA TYR A 234 -37.89 41.03 28.10
C TYR A 234 -38.07 40.67 26.61
#